data_AF-A0A2D6P526-F1
#
_entry.id   AF-A0A2D6P526-F1
#
_cell.length_a   1.000
_cell.length_b   1.000
_cell.length_c   1.000
_cell.angle_alpha   90.00
_cell.angle_beta   90.00
_cell.angle_gamma   90.00
#
_symmetry.space_group_name_H-M   'P 1'
#
loop_
_entity.id
_entity.type
_entity.pdbx_description
1 polymer ?
#
loop_
_entity_poly.entity_id
_entity_poly.type
_entity_poly.pdbx_seq_one_letter_code
_entity_poly.pdbx_strand_id
1 'polypeptide(L)'
;MKKIFSILIMFMFLFGFSNVLAQEDTTVTDDSTDRANKLQDRKENLKERASHLKDKATDKLNKLKDRKTNLKDLDSKLKDKRIKKRTIHKDKIMHAKEMFHDRKTKFAEKRDLVKDRRAKIRDLKSKTVEERLTIMKEHLSNAADLLINILQRIKDKVESSERFTEAESLEIVTDIDSKVSELEEQKTNIDAATTKEELKEASKSLRKNFVELKKSIRDHIKSVKDKQDETLEEGEE
;
A
#
# COMPACT_ATOMS: atom_id res chain seq x y z
N MET A 1 60.98 -3.64 18.14
CA MET A 1 61.37 -2.25 18.48
C MET A 1 62.56 -1.75 17.64
N LYS A 2 62.52 -1.86 16.29
CA LYS A 2 63.64 -1.46 15.40
C LYS A 2 63.32 -0.30 14.45
N LYS A 3 62.09 0.24 14.48
CA LYS A 3 61.64 1.30 13.55
C LYS A 3 61.65 2.71 14.15
N ILE A 4 61.87 2.85 15.46
CA ILE A 4 61.94 4.15 16.16
C ILE A 4 63.38 4.70 16.16
N PHE A 5 64.39 3.84 16.02
CA PHE A 5 65.81 4.24 15.97
C PHE A 5 66.23 4.90 14.65
N SER A 6 65.47 4.73 13.56
CA SER A 6 65.82 5.31 12.25
C SER A 6 65.49 6.82 12.16
N ILE A 7 64.50 7.29 12.93
CA ILE A 7 64.09 8.71 12.92
C ILE A 7 65.04 9.59 13.75
N LEU A 8 65.73 9.02 14.74
CA LEU A 8 66.72 9.73 15.55
C LEU A 8 68.04 9.98 14.79
N ILE A 9 68.45 9.04 13.92
CA ILE A 9 69.70 9.14 13.15
C ILE A 9 69.55 10.11 11.96
N MET A 10 68.34 10.32 11.44
CA MET A 10 68.10 11.30 10.38
C MET A 10 68.13 12.76 10.90
N PHE A 11 67.88 12.99 12.19
CA PHE A 11 68.00 14.32 12.81
C PHE A 11 69.44 14.72 13.14
N MET A 12 70.38 13.76 13.16
CA MET A 12 71.79 14.01 13.51
C MET A 12 72.65 14.44 12.31
N PHE A 13 72.09 14.44 11.09
CA PHE A 13 72.76 14.87 9.85
C PHE A 13 72.38 16.29 9.38
N LEU A 14 71.51 16.99 10.10
CA LEU A 14 71.05 18.35 9.73
C LEU A 14 71.78 19.49 10.46
N PHE A 15 72.79 19.19 11.27
CA PHE A 15 73.58 20.19 12.02
C PHE A 15 75.10 20.10 11.82
N GLY A 16 75.57 19.34 10.83
CA GLY A 16 76.99 19.26 10.45
C GLY A 16 77.26 20.04 9.17
N PHE A 17 78.36 20.79 9.15
CA PHE A 17 78.92 21.60 8.06
C PHE A 17 78.40 23.04 7.93
N SER A 18 79.04 23.97 8.66
CA SER A 18 80.09 24.82 8.07
C SER A 18 80.63 25.80 9.12
N ASN A 19 81.92 25.71 9.43
CA ASN A 19 82.85 26.81 9.13
C ASN A 19 84.30 26.41 9.41
N VAL A 20 85.01 26.40 8.29
CA VAL A 20 86.46 26.29 8.08
C VAL A 20 87.07 27.69 8.22
N LEU A 21 88.31 27.71 8.74
CA LEU A 21 89.35 28.76 8.68
C LEU A 21 89.09 30.03 7.84
N ALA A 22 89.35 31.19 8.46
CA ALA A 22 90.05 32.37 7.89
C ALA A 22 90.26 33.38 9.03
N GLN A 23 91.48 33.53 9.55
CA GLN A 23 92.49 34.52 9.17
C GLN A 23 92.12 35.95 9.64
N GLU A 24 92.96 36.47 10.54
CA GLU A 24 93.00 37.86 10.99
C GLU A 24 93.15 38.81 9.79
N ASP A 25 92.30 39.83 9.72
CA ASP A 25 92.77 41.18 9.45
C ASP A 25 91.73 42.22 9.90
N THR A 26 92.24 43.25 10.55
CA THR A 26 91.51 44.37 11.14
C THR A 26 90.86 45.25 10.08
N THR A 27 89.55 45.52 10.17
CA THR A 27 88.96 46.84 9.96
C THR A 27 87.55 46.88 10.53
N VAL A 28 87.30 47.87 11.38
CA VAL A 28 86.00 48.16 12.02
C VAL A 28 85.17 48.98 11.05
N THR A 29 84.05 48.42 10.53
CA THR A 29 82.84 49.17 10.10
C THR A 29 81.67 48.20 9.73
N ASP A 30 80.56 48.27 10.47
CA ASP A 30 79.15 48.07 10.04
C ASP A 30 78.62 46.68 9.57
N ASP A 31 78.77 45.59 10.36
CA ASP A 31 78.21 44.22 10.08
C ASP A 31 77.06 43.79 11.03
N SER A 32 76.67 44.64 12.00
CA SER A 32 75.65 44.26 13.00
C SER A 32 74.21 44.37 12.47
N THR A 33 73.97 45.29 11.54
CA THR A 33 72.64 45.66 11.04
C THR A 33 72.10 44.64 10.03
N ASP A 34 72.96 44.09 9.17
CA ASP A 34 72.57 43.11 8.14
C ASP A 34 72.24 41.73 8.75
N ARG A 35 72.99 41.32 9.79
CA ARG A 35 72.68 40.14 10.59
C ARG A 35 71.36 40.26 11.33
N ALA A 36 71.04 41.44 11.87
CA ALA A 36 69.78 41.71 12.55
C ALA A 36 68.59 41.61 11.59
N ASN A 37 68.69 42.19 10.39
CA ASN A 37 67.68 42.12 9.35
C ASN A 37 67.43 40.67 8.90
N LYS A 38 68.49 39.89 8.64
CA LYS A 38 68.39 38.48 8.25
C LYS A 38 67.78 37.57 9.32
N LEU A 39 67.96 37.91 10.59
CA LEU A 39 67.33 37.25 11.73
C LEU A 39 65.84 37.59 11.85
N GLN A 40 65.48 38.85 11.57
CA GLN A 40 64.09 39.30 11.54
C GLN A 40 63.32 38.61 10.40
N ASP A 41 63.88 38.56 9.20
CA ASP A 41 63.29 37.85 8.05
C ASP A 41 63.09 36.36 8.34
N ARG A 42 64.04 35.71 9.01
CA ARG A 42 63.89 34.31 9.43
C ARG A 42 62.78 34.13 10.47
N LYS A 43 62.64 35.05 11.42
CA LYS A 43 61.56 35.02 12.42
C LYS A 43 60.19 35.21 11.76
N GLU A 44 60.08 36.11 10.81
CA GLU A 44 58.85 36.35 10.05
C GLU A 44 58.48 35.12 9.20
N ASN A 45 59.43 34.55 8.46
CA ASN A 45 59.23 33.32 7.70
C ASN A 45 58.85 32.11 8.59
N LEU A 46 59.42 32.01 9.79
CA LEU A 46 59.06 30.97 10.75
C LEU A 46 57.65 31.18 11.31
N LYS A 47 57.26 32.43 11.56
CA LYS A 47 55.91 32.79 12.02
C LYS A 47 54.87 32.48 10.96
N GLU A 48 55.16 32.78 9.69
CA GLU A 48 54.30 32.46 8.55
C GLU A 48 54.17 30.94 8.31
N ARG A 49 55.27 30.19 8.42
CA ARG A 49 55.21 28.72 8.39
C ARG A 49 54.40 28.15 9.54
N ALA A 50 54.54 28.71 10.74
CA ALA A 50 53.78 28.28 11.91
C ALA A 50 52.28 28.57 11.76
N SER A 51 51.89 29.72 11.22
CA SER A 51 50.49 30.03 10.91
C SER A 51 49.94 29.07 9.85
N HIS A 52 50.65 28.88 8.74
CA HIS A 52 50.21 27.97 7.68
C HIS A 52 50.07 26.51 8.16
N LEU A 53 50.96 26.06 9.05
CA LEU A 53 50.85 24.74 9.68
C LEU A 53 49.63 24.64 10.62
N LYS A 54 49.33 25.70 11.37
CA LYS A 54 48.14 25.78 12.23
C LYS A 54 46.85 25.77 11.40
N ASP A 55 46.81 26.51 10.30
CA ASP A 55 45.66 26.56 9.39
C ASP A 55 45.45 25.18 8.73
N LYS A 56 46.52 24.52 8.30
CA LYS A 56 46.46 23.15 7.75
C LYS A 56 46.02 22.12 8.79
N ALA A 57 46.40 22.29 10.06
CA ALA A 57 45.99 21.42 11.15
C ALA A 57 44.50 21.61 11.50
N THR A 58 44.03 22.87 11.52
CA THR A 58 42.61 23.19 11.78
C THR A 58 41.71 22.73 10.63
N ASP A 59 42.11 22.92 9.38
CA ASP A 59 41.40 22.39 8.21
C ASP A 59 41.28 20.86 8.24
N LYS A 60 42.37 20.15 8.57
CA LYS A 60 42.33 18.69 8.78
C LYS A 60 41.39 18.28 9.91
N LEU A 61 41.40 19.02 11.02
CA LEU A 61 40.54 18.74 12.16
C LEU A 61 39.05 18.93 11.79
N ASN A 62 38.73 20.00 11.06
CA ASN A 62 37.38 20.25 10.57
C ASN A 62 36.93 19.16 9.61
N LYS A 63 37.76 18.78 8.62
CA LYS A 63 37.49 17.66 7.70
C LYS A 63 37.26 16.34 8.43
N LEU A 64 37.97 16.08 9.53
CA LEU A 64 37.75 14.88 10.36
C LEU A 64 36.42 14.95 11.13
N LYS A 65 36.04 16.12 11.64
CA LYS A 65 34.73 16.33 12.28
C LYS A 65 33.60 16.10 11.27
N ASP A 66 33.71 16.66 10.07
CA ASP A 66 32.72 16.50 9.00
C ASP A 66 32.61 15.04 8.53
N ARG A 67 33.74 14.32 8.43
CA ARG A 67 33.71 12.87 8.16
C ARG A 67 33.01 12.10 9.26
N LYS A 68 33.23 12.46 10.54
CA LYS A 68 32.61 11.81 11.69
C LYS A 68 31.09 12.04 11.73
N THR A 69 30.62 13.24 11.41
CA THR A 69 29.19 13.54 11.32
C THR A 69 28.56 12.78 10.14
N ASN A 70 29.19 12.83 8.96
CA ASN A 70 28.74 12.09 7.79
C ASN A 70 28.66 10.57 8.02
N LEU A 71 29.62 9.99 8.75
CA LEU A 71 29.59 8.57 9.12
C LEU A 71 28.42 8.25 10.07
N LYS A 72 28.13 9.11 11.04
CA LYS A 72 26.97 8.94 11.93
C LYS A 72 25.65 8.99 11.15
N ASP A 73 25.53 9.93 10.22
CA ASP A 73 24.33 10.07 9.38
C ASP A 73 24.16 8.90 8.41
N LEU A 74 25.27 8.32 7.94
CA LEU A 74 25.20 7.12 7.11
C LEU A 74 24.75 5.90 7.94
N ASP A 75 25.25 5.75 9.17
CA ASP A 75 24.86 4.67 10.09
C ASP A 75 23.38 4.77 10.49
N SER A 76 22.88 5.98 10.78
CA SER A 76 21.45 6.18 11.06
C SER A 76 20.58 5.83 9.86
N LYS A 77 20.92 6.31 8.66
CA LYS A 77 20.21 5.96 7.41
C LYS A 77 20.22 4.47 7.12
N LEU A 78 21.32 3.76 7.43
CA LEU A 78 21.41 2.31 7.27
C LEU A 78 20.52 1.56 8.27
N LYS A 79 20.48 2.01 9.53
CA LYS A 79 19.58 1.47 10.56
C LYS A 79 18.12 1.65 10.16
N ASP A 80 17.73 2.84 9.73
CA ASP A 80 16.36 3.13 9.27
C ASP A 80 15.96 2.27 8.09
N LYS A 81 16.85 2.12 7.08
CA LYS A 81 16.61 1.22 5.94
C LYS A 81 16.40 -0.23 6.37
N ARG A 82 17.18 -0.73 7.34
CA ARG A 82 17.01 -2.08 7.88
C ARG A 82 15.68 -2.25 8.62
N ILE A 83 15.30 -1.28 9.46
CA ILE A 83 14.03 -1.29 10.19
C ILE A 83 12.84 -1.25 9.22
N LYS A 84 12.87 -0.37 8.22
CA LYS A 84 11.85 -0.29 7.16
C LYS A 84 11.75 -1.60 6.37
N LYS A 85 12.88 -2.20 5.98
CA LYS A 85 12.86 -3.49 5.27
C LYS A 85 12.24 -4.60 6.14
N ARG A 86 12.56 -4.64 7.44
CA ARG A 86 12.04 -5.64 8.38
C ARG A 86 10.54 -5.47 8.64
N THR A 87 10.08 -4.24 8.83
CA THR A 87 8.65 -3.92 9.04
C THR A 87 7.85 -4.27 7.80
N ILE A 88 8.24 -3.79 6.62
CA ILE A 88 7.58 -4.15 5.34
C ILE A 88 7.52 -5.67 5.15
N HIS A 89 8.60 -6.39 5.48
CA HIS A 89 8.59 -7.85 5.37
C HIS A 89 7.65 -8.52 6.38
N LYS A 90 7.62 -8.04 7.63
CA LYS A 90 6.68 -8.52 8.65
C LYS A 90 5.23 -8.28 8.22
N ASP A 91 4.92 -7.08 7.73
CA ASP A 91 3.57 -6.72 7.28
C ASP A 91 3.14 -7.57 6.10
N LYS A 92 4.03 -7.79 5.11
CA LYS A 92 3.78 -8.71 4.00
C LYS A 92 3.50 -10.14 4.46
N ILE A 93 4.23 -10.64 5.47
CA ILE A 93 3.99 -11.97 6.03
C ILE A 93 2.66 -12.03 6.76
N MET A 94 2.33 -11.02 7.57
CA MET A 94 1.05 -10.97 8.30
C MET A 94 -0.12 -10.94 7.32
N HIS A 95 -0.08 -10.04 6.33
CA HIS A 95 -1.08 -9.96 5.29
C HIS A 95 -1.20 -11.28 4.50
N ALA A 96 -0.08 -11.92 4.16
CA ALA A 96 -0.12 -13.24 3.49
C ALA A 96 -0.76 -14.33 4.37
N LYS A 97 -0.53 -14.31 5.69
CA LYS A 97 -1.15 -15.24 6.64
C LYS A 97 -2.66 -15.00 6.76
N GLU A 98 -3.09 -13.74 6.86
CA GLU A 98 -4.50 -13.37 6.88
C GLU A 98 -5.20 -13.83 5.61
N MET A 99 -4.63 -13.51 4.45
CA MET A 99 -5.16 -13.95 3.15
C MET A 99 -5.20 -15.48 3.02
N PHE A 100 -4.20 -16.19 3.56
CA PHE A 100 -4.22 -17.65 3.59
C PHE A 100 -5.34 -18.18 4.49
N HIS A 101 -5.51 -17.60 5.67
CA HIS A 101 -6.56 -18.01 6.60
C HIS A 101 -7.96 -17.77 6.01
N ASP A 102 -8.22 -16.57 5.47
CA ASP A 102 -9.46 -16.23 4.78
C ASP A 102 -9.74 -17.16 3.58
N ARG A 103 -8.72 -17.48 2.78
CA ARG A 103 -8.88 -18.44 1.68
C ARG A 103 -9.17 -19.85 2.20
N LYS A 104 -8.54 -20.26 3.30
CA LYS A 104 -8.75 -21.57 3.91
C LYS A 104 -10.17 -21.71 4.48
N THR A 105 -10.69 -20.69 5.15
CA THR A 105 -12.08 -20.66 5.66
C THR A 105 -13.07 -20.71 4.50
N LYS A 106 -12.93 -19.83 3.50
CA LYS A 106 -13.76 -19.84 2.28
C LYS A 106 -13.72 -21.17 1.53
N PHE A 107 -12.57 -21.84 1.52
CA PHE A 107 -12.45 -23.17 0.91
C PHE A 107 -13.23 -24.23 1.70
N ALA A 108 -13.13 -24.21 3.03
CA ALA A 108 -13.87 -25.13 3.89
C ALA A 108 -15.39 -24.95 3.71
N GLU A 109 -15.88 -23.71 3.75
CA GLU A 109 -17.29 -23.37 3.50
C GLU A 109 -17.77 -23.89 2.15
N LYS A 110 -17.02 -23.64 1.07
CA LYS A 110 -17.35 -24.14 -0.27
C LYS A 110 -17.37 -25.65 -0.33
N ARG A 111 -16.43 -26.32 0.34
CA ARG A 111 -16.37 -27.78 0.39
C ARG A 111 -17.60 -28.36 1.08
N ASP A 112 -18.02 -27.77 2.20
CA ASP A 112 -19.18 -28.24 2.94
C ASP A 112 -20.48 -27.94 2.17
N LEU A 113 -20.59 -26.78 1.52
CA LEU A 113 -21.68 -26.49 0.58
C LEU A 113 -21.77 -27.52 -0.57
N VAL A 114 -20.63 -27.98 -1.10
CA VAL A 114 -20.61 -29.03 -2.13
C VAL A 114 -21.10 -30.37 -1.58
N LYS A 115 -20.73 -30.73 -0.35
CA LYS A 115 -21.23 -31.95 0.31
C LYS A 115 -22.74 -31.89 0.49
N ASP A 116 -23.26 -30.78 1.00
CA ASP A 116 -24.70 -30.59 1.21
C ASP A 116 -25.48 -30.64 -0.10
N ARG A 117 -24.97 -29.99 -1.15
CA ARG A 117 -25.56 -30.07 -2.50
C ARG A 117 -25.57 -31.50 -3.03
N ARG A 118 -24.49 -32.27 -2.83
CA ARG A 118 -24.44 -33.68 -3.23
C ARG A 118 -25.44 -34.53 -2.45
N ALA A 119 -25.60 -34.28 -1.16
CA ALA A 119 -26.60 -34.96 -0.34
C ALA A 119 -28.03 -34.67 -0.83
N LYS A 120 -28.36 -33.40 -1.07
CA LYS A 120 -29.67 -33.00 -1.64
C LYS A 120 -29.93 -33.63 -3.01
N ILE A 121 -28.95 -33.68 -3.89
CA ILE A 121 -29.09 -34.36 -5.20
C ILE A 121 -29.36 -35.85 -5.03
N ARG A 122 -28.67 -36.51 -4.08
CA ARG A 122 -28.90 -37.93 -3.80
C ARG A 122 -30.32 -38.16 -3.29
N ASP A 123 -30.78 -37.34 -2.34
CA ASP A 123 -32.14 -37.39 -1.80
C ASP A 123 -33.20 -37.17 -2.90
N LEU A 124 -33.01 -36.18 -3.77
CA LEU A 124 -33.88 -35.94 -4.93
C LEU A 124 -33.92 -37.13 -5.89
N LYS A 125 -32.80 -37.83 -6.09
CA LYS A 125 -32.74 -38.99 -6.98
C LYS A 125 -33.51 -40.20 -6.43
N SER A 126 -33.59 -40.35 -5.11
CA SER A 126 -34.40 -41.41 -4.47
C SER A 126 -35.91 -41.15 -4.50
N LYS A 127 -36.35 -39.91 -4.78
CA LYS A 127 -37.76 -39.53 -4.84
C LYS A 127 -38.43 -39.92 -6.15
N THR A 128 -39.76 -40.02 -6.15
CA THR A 128 -40.57 -40.30 -7.34
C THR A 128 -40.51 -39.14 -8.35
N VAL A 129 -41.01 -39.35 -9.57
CA VAL A 129 -41.07 -38.28 -10.59
C VAL A 129 -41.96 -37.13 -10.12
N GLU A 130 -43.11 -37.45 -9.54
CA GLU A 130 -44.09 -36.48 -9.03
C GLU A 130 -43.51 -35.67 -7.86
N GLU A 131 -42.89 -36.33 -6.88
CA GLU A 131 -42.24 -35.66 -5.75
C GLU A 131 -41.13 -34.72 -6.22
N ARG A 132 -40.31 -35.16 -7.19
CA ARG A 132 -39.28 -34.29 -7.78
C ARG A 132 -39.90 -33.08 -8.48
N LEU A 133 -41.01 -33.27 -9.20
CA LEU A 133 -41.69 -32.20 -9.90
C LEU A 133 -42.20 -31.15 -8.90
N THR A 134 -42.85 -31.59 -7.82
CA THR A 134 -43.33 -30.71 -6.74
C THR A 134 -42.19 -29.93 -6.10
N ILE A 135 -41.07 -30.58 -5.74
CA ILE A 135 -39.92 -29.90 -5.14
C ILE A 135 -39.30 -28.89 -6.11
N MET A 136 -39.22 -29.21 -7.40
CA MET A 136 -38.71 -28.28 -8.40
C MET A 136 -39.63 -27.08 -8.60
N LYS A 137 -40.96 -27.28 -8.62
CA LYS A 137 -41.94 -26.18 -8.66
C LYS A 137 -41.79 -25.28 -7.46
N GLU A 138 -41.84 -25.85 -6.26
CA GLU A 138 -41.70 -25.11 -5.01
C GLU A 138 -40.40 -24.29 -4.99
N HIS A 139 -39.28 -24.88 -5.42
CA HIS A 139 -38.01 -24.17 -5.48
C HIS A 139 -38.04 -22.97 -6.46
N LEU A 140 -38.64 -23.13 -7.64
CA LEU A 140 -38.72 -22.08 -8.64
C LEU A 140 -39.72 -20.98 -8.24
N SER A 141 -40.89 -21.35 -7.71
CA SER A 141 -41.89 -20.42 -7.19
C SER A 141 -41.33 -19.60 -6.02
N ASN A 142 -40.63 -20.24 -5.08
CA ASN A 142 -39.93 -19.55 -3.99
C ASN A 142 -38.84 -18.58 -4.50
N ALA A 143 -38.16 -18.92 -5.60
CA ALA A 143 -37.17 -18.04 -6.20
C ALA A 143 -37.83 -16.80 -6.85
N ALA A 144 -38.97 -16.97 -7.53
CA ALA A 144 -39.77 -15.86 -8.05
C ALA A 144 -40.28 -14.96 -6.91
N ASP A 145 -40.81 -15.55 -5.84
CA ASP A 145 -41.29 -14.81 -4.67
C ASP A 145 -40.20 -13.98 -4.01
N LEU A 146 -38.98 -14.51 -3.87
CA LEU A 146 -37.86 -13.75 -3.32
C LEU A 146 -37.55 -12.50 -4.18
N LEU A 147 -37.62 -12.62 -5.50
CA LEU A 147 -37.37 -11.51 -6.42
C LEU A 147 -38.46 -10.45 -6.35
N ILE A 148 -39.72 -10.87 -6.35
CA ILE A 148 -40.87 -9.98 -6.16
C ILE A 148 -40.72 -9.21 -4.85
N ASN A 149 -40.38 -9.89 -3.76
CA ASN A 149 -40.16 -9.25 -2.46
C ASN A 149 -39.00 -8.23 -2.49
N ILE A 150 -37.90 -8.50 -3.20
CA ILE A 150 -36.79 -7.55 -3.34
C ILE A 150 -37.25 -6.30 -4.11
N LEU A 151 -37.99 -6.50 -5.20
CA LEU A 151 -38.52 -5.41 -6.02
C LEU A 151 -39.52 -4.55 -5.24
N GLN A 152 -40.45 -5.17 -4.52
CA GLN A 152 -41.42 -4.47 -3.67
C GLN A 152 -40.71 -3.64 -2.59
N ARG A 153 -39.67 -4.18 -1.94
CA ARG A 153 -38.88 -3.40 -0.98
C ARG A 153 -38.16 -2.19 -1.60
N ILE A 154 -37.79 -2.26 -2.88
CA ILE A 154 -37.21 -1.12 -3.59
C ILE A 154 -38.32 -0.12 -3.92
N LYS A 155 -39.47 -0.59 -4.41
CA LYS A 155 -40.66 0.23 -4.65
C LYS A 155 -41.07 1.01 -3.39
N ASP A 156 -41.25 0.32 -2.26
CA ASP A 156 -41.59 0.93 -0.98
C ASP A 156 -40.60 2.04 -0.57
N LYS A 157 -39.30 1.82 -0.81
CA LYS A 157 -38.25 2.80 -0.50
C LYS A 157 -38.26 4.01 -1.43
N VAL A 158 -38.63 3.82 -2.68
CA VAL A 158 -38.74 4.91 -3.65
C VAL A 158 -39.98 5.75 -3.33
N GLU A 159 -41.13 5.10 -3.12
CA GLU A 159 -42.40 5.78 -2.81
C GLU A 159 -42.40 6.49 -1.46
N SER A 160 -41.73 5.92 -0.44
CA SER A 160 -41.60 6.57 0.89
C SER A 160 -40.51 7.64 0.95
N SER A 161 -39.71 7.79 -0.11
CA SER A 161 -38.60 8.73 -0.14
C SER A 161 -39.02 10.05 -0.77
N GLU A 162 -39.01 11.13 0.02
CA GLU A 162 -39.22 12.50 -0.45
C GLU A 162 -38.08 13.02 -1.35
N ARG A 163 -37.03 12.21 -1.56
CA ARG A 163 -35.80 12.57 -2.29
C ARG A 163 -35.91 12.34 -3.79
N PHE A 164 -36.93 11.60 -4.23
CA PHE A 164 -37.22 11.41 -5.64
C PHE A 164 -38.21 12.47 -6.08
N THR A 165 -38.01 12.99 -7.29
CA THR A 165 -39.09 13.74 -7.95
C THR A 165 -40.24 12.80 -8.27
N GLU A 166 -41.45 13.35 -8.42
CA GLU A 166 -42.64 12.57 -8.79
C GLU A 166 -42.42 11.79 -10.11
N ALA A 167 -41.74 12.41 -11.07
CA ALA A 167 -41.40 11.78 -12.36
C ALA A 167 -40.42 10.61 -12.21
N GLU A 168 -39.33 10.78 -11.43
CA GLU A 168 -38.33 9.72 -11.19
C GLU A 168 -38.94 8.55 -10.42
N SER A 169 -39.73 8.85 -9.38
CA SER A 169 -40.44 7.83 -8.61
C SER A 169 -41.37 7.04 -9.51
N LEU A 170 -42.17 7.71 -10.33
CA LEU A 170 -43.10 7.06 -11.25
C LEU A 170 -42.40 6.16 -12.27
N GLU A 171 -41.26 6.58 -12.82
CA GLU A 171 -40.47 5.78 -13.76
C GLU A 171 -39.98 4.48 -13.10
N ILE A 172 -39.37 4.58 -11.91
CA ILE A 172 -38.84 3.42 -11.18
C ILE A 172 -39.98 2.48 -10.76
N VAL A 173 -41.07 3.03 -10.23
CA VAL A 173 -42.24 2.25 -9.80
C VAL A 173 -42.88 1.51 -10.97
N THR A 174 -43.06 2.18 -12.12
CA THR A 174 -43.65 1.55 -13.31
C THR A 174 -42.77 0.42 -13.84
N ASP A 175 -41.44 0.62 -13.88
CA ASP A 175 -40.49 -0.42 -14.28
C ASP A 175 -40.52 -1.61 -13.32
N ILE A 176 -40.60 -1.37 -12.01
CA ILE A 176 -40.72 -2.41 -11.00
C ILE A 176 -42.03 -3.19 -11.16
N ASP A 177 -43.16 -2.50 -11.32
CA ASP A 177 -44.47 -3.15 -11.45
C ASP A 177 -44.55 -4.03 -12.69
N SER A 178 -44.02 -3.56 -13.82
CA SER A 178 -43.89 -4.38 -15.04
C SER A 178 -43.12 -5.67 -14.78
N LYS A 179 -41.99 -5.58 -14.05
CA LYS A 179 -41.15 -6.74 -13.71
C LYS A 179 -41.79 -7.68 -12.70
N VAL A 180 -42.56 -7.15 -11.75
CA VAL A 180 -43.34 -7.96 -10.82
C VAL A 180 -44.39 -8.76 -11.59
N SER A 181 -45.12 -8.13 -12.51
CA SER A 181 -46.10 -8.81 -13.36
C SER A 181 -45.49 -9.94 -14.20
N GLU A 182 -44.31 -9.72 -14.80
CA GLU A 182 -43.59 -10.79 -15.53
C GLU A 182 -43.23 -11.98 -14.63
N LEU A 183 -42.80 -11.72 -13.38
CA LEU A 183 -42.46 -12.77 -12.43
C LEU A 183 -43.70 -13.55 -11.95
N GLU A 184 -44.83 -12.87 -11.77
CA GLU A 184 -46.12 -13.50 -11.43
C GLU A 184 -46.65 -14.38 -12.56
N GLU A 185 -46.50 -13.95 -13.81
CA GLU A 185 -46.81 -14.77 -14.99
C GLU A 185 -45.92 -16.02 -15.03
N GLN A 186 -44.62 -15.87 -14.80
CA GLN A 186 -43.69 -17.01 -14.73
C GLN A 186 -44.03 -17.98 -13.60
N LYS A 187 -44.44 -17.47 -12.43
CA LYS A 187 -44.90 -18.29 -11.32
C LYS A 187 -46.14 -19.10 -11.71
N THR A 188 -47.10 -18.47 -12.38
CA THR A 188 -48.30 -19.14 -12.89
C THR A 188 -47.93 -20.26 -13.87
N ASN A 189 -46.97 -20.02 -14.77
CA ASN A 189 -46.46 -21.03 -15.70
C ASN A 189 -45.73 -22.19 -14.98
N ILE A 190 -45.00 -21.92 -13.90
CA ILE A 190 -44.35 -22.93 -13.06
C ILE A 190 -45.39 -23.82 -12.37
N ASP A 191 -46.42 -23.20 -11.78
CA ASP A 191 -47.46 -23.90 -11.03
C ASP A 191 -48.33 -24.76 -11.97
N ALA A 192 -48.60 -24.27 -13.20
CA ALA A 192 -49.35 -24.99 -14.23
C ALA A 192 -48.58 -26.17 -14.87
N ALA A 193 -47.25 -26.19 -14.82
CA ALA A 193 -46.45 -27.21 -15.49
C ALA A 193 -46.75 -28.63 -14.98
N THR A 194 -47.23 -29.53 -15.81
CA THR A 194 -47.53 -30.92 -15.43
C THR A 194 -46.38 -31.87 -15.74
N THR A 195 -45.49 -31.46 -16.64
CA THR A 195 -44.34 -32.26 -17.06
C THR A 195 -43.02 -31.61 -16.68
N LYS A 196 -41.97 -32.44 -16.63
CA LYS A 196 -40.60 -31.98 -16.41
C LYS A 196 -40.14 -30.99 -17.48
N GLU A 197 -40.58 -31.18 -18.72
CA GLU A 197 -40.10 -30.36 -19.85
C GLU A 197 -40.80 -29.01 -19.92
N GLU A 198 -42.09 -28.95 -19.59
CA GLU A 198 -42.79 -27.68 -19.34
C GLU A 198 -42.11 -26.90 -18.21
N LEU A 199 -41.81 -27.56 -17.09
CA LEU A 199 -41.15 -26.93 -15.95
C LEU A 199 -39.73 -26.46 -16.30
N LYS A 200 -39.02 -27.20 -17.13
CA LYS A 200 -37.68 -26.83 -17.62
C LYS A 200 -37.74 -25.58 -18.50
N GLU A 201 -38.77 -25.44 -19.33
CA GLU A 201 -38.94 -24.26 -20.17
C GLU A 201 -39.32 -23.03 -19.32
N ALA A 202 -40.26 -23.19 -18.38
CA ALA A 202 -40.59 -22.15 -17.41
C ALA A 202 -39.36 -21.71 -16.60
N SER A 203 -38.51 -22.66 -16.17
CA SER A 203 -37.26 -22.38 -15.47
C SER A 203 -36.25 -21.60 -16.32
N LYS A 204 -36.14 -21.89 -17.62
CA LYS A 204 -35.27 -21.12 -18.53
C LYS A 204 -35.76 -19.68 -18.67
N SER A 205 -37.07 -19.50 -18.84
CA SER A 205 -37.70 -18.18 -18.92
C SER A 205 -37.41 -17.37 -17.65
N LEU A 206 -37.68 -17.95 -16.48
CA LEU A 206 -37.38 -17.33 -15.18
C LEU A 206 -35.91 -16.95 -15.04
N ARG A 207 -35.01 -17.82 -15.48
CA ARG A 207 -33.57 -17.54 -15.43
C ARG A 207 -33.14 -16.40 -16.35
N LYS A 208 -33.75 -16.27 -17.53
CA LYS A 208 -33.46 -15.17 -18.46
C LYS A 208 -33.91 -13.85 -17.83
N ASN A 209 -35.14 -13.78 -17.34
CA ASN A 209 -35.68 -12.60 -16.68
C ASN A 209 -34.87 -12.25 -15.43
N PHE A 210 -34.44 -13.24 -14.64
CA PHE A 210 -33.55 -13.01 -13.49
C PHE A 210 -32.25 -12.27 -13.85
N VAL A 211 -31.63 -12.58 -14.99
CA VAL A 211 -30.39 -11.91 -15.41
C VAL A 211 -30.64 -10.45 -15.74
N GLU A 212 -31.73 -10.16 -16.44
CA GLU A 212 -32.16 -8.80 -16.80
C GLU A 212 -32.57 -8.02 -15.54
N LEU A 213 -33.39 -8.64 -14.69
CA LEU A 213 -33.85 -8.12 -13.40
C LEU A 213 -32.70 -7.76 -12.47
N LYS A 214 -31.68 -8.61 -12.39
CA LYS A 214 -30.50 -8.38 -11.54
C LYS A 214 -29.77 -7.09 -11.90
N LYS A 215 -29.75 -6.73 -13.19
CA LYS A 215 -29.16 -5.47 -13.64
C LYS A 215 -30.02 -4.30 -13.15
N SER A 216 -31.32 -4.32 -13.42
CA SER A 216 -32.25 -3.27 -12.99
C SER A 216 -32.30 -3.10 -11.47
N ILE A 217 -32.38 -4.19 -10.70
CA ILE A 217 -32.33 -4.15 -9.23
C ILE A 217 -31.06 -3.44 -8.75
N ARG A 218 -29.91 -3.71 -9.37
CA ARG A 218 -28.66 -3.04 -9.01
C ARG A 218 -28.74 -1.55 -9.31
N ASP A 219 -29.25 -1.18 -10.48
CA ASP A 219 -29.34 0.20 -10.92
C ASP A 219 -30.29 1.01 -10.01
N HIS A 220 -31.45 0.44 -9.66
CA HIS A 220 -32.40 1.05 -8.71
C HIS A 220 -31.83 1.16 -7.30
N ILE A 221 -31.19 0.10 -6.78
CA ILE A 221 -30.51 0.16 -5.47
C ILE A 221 -29.43 1.24 -5.48
N LYS A 222 -28.70 1.39 -6.59
CA LYS A 222 -27.68 2.42 -6.72
C LYS A 222 -28.30 3.82 -6.73
N SER A 223 -29.35 4.05 -7.52
CA SER A 223 -30.08 5.32 -7.53
C SER A 223 -30.59 5.71 -6.14
N VAL A 224 -31.18 4.76 -5.41
CA VAL A 224 -31.62 4.96 -4.01
C VAL A 224 -30.45 5.32 -3.10
N LYS A 225 -29.27 4.72 -3.28
CA LYS A 225 -28.08 5.04 -2.47
C LYS A 225 -27.45 6.37 -2.83
N ASP A 226 -27.33 6.68 -4.11
CA ASP A 226 -26.74 7.94 -4.59
C ASP A 226 -27.58 9.12 -4.06
N LYS A 227 -28.91 9.01 -4.11
CA LYS A 227 -29.84 9.96 -3.46
C LYS A 227 -29.80 9.94 -1.94
N GLN A 228 -29.31 8.85 -1.34
CA GLN A 228 -29.10 8.79 0.11
C GLN A 228 -27.90 9.61 0.56
N ASP A 229 -26.82 9.51 -0.20
CA ASP A 229 -25.53 10.13 0.10
C ASP A 229 -25.51 11.63 -0.24
N GLU A 230 -26.20 12.10 -1.30
CA GLU A 230 -26.32 13.53 -1.67
C GLU A 230 -26.80 14.42 -0.50
N THR A 231 -27.73 13.93 0.33
CA THR A 231 -28.27 14.71 1.47
C THR A 231 -27.36 14.78 2.70
N LEU A 232 -26.38 13.88 2.80
CA LEU A 232 -25.43 13.90 3.92
C LEU A 232 -24.36 14.96 3.71
N GLU A 233 -24.03 15.27 2.46
CA GLU A 233 -23.09 16.36 2.11
C GLU A 233 -23.77 17.74 2.21
N GLU A 234 -25.05 17.87 1.89
CA GLU A 234 -25.81 19.14 2.03
C GLU A 234 -26.18 19.49 3.50
N GLY A 235 -26.08 18.54 4.43
CA GLY A 235 -26.36 18.75 5.86
C GLY A 235 -25.16 19.12 6.73
N GLU A 236 -23.95 19.17 6.14
CA GLU A 236 -22.69 19.51 6.84
C GLU A 236 -22.11 20.90 6.45
N GLU A 237 -22.79 21.67 5.59
CA GLU A 237 -22.49 23.10 5.31
C GLU A 237 -23.35 24.07 6.13
#